data_AF-A0A445I0V3-F1
#
_entry.id   AF-A0A445I0V3-F1
#
_cell.length_a   1.000
_cell.length_b   1.000
_cell.length_c   1.000
_cell.angle_alpha   90.00
_cell.angle_beta   90.00
_cell.angle_gamma   90.00
#
_symmetry.space_group_name_H-M   'P 1'
#
loop_
_entity.id
_entity.type
_entity.pdbx_description
1 polymer ?
#
loop_
_entity_poly.entity_id
_entity_poly.type
_entity_poly.pdbx_seq_one_letter_code
_entity_poly.pdbx_strand_id
1 'polypeptide(L)'
;MACNGLCILSLIALVLVISKSSVNCIETDAVEPIIDIASLNRNSFPPDFIFGAGSSSYQFEGAATEGGRGPSQDIYIYIYIYTSSERDWKRVKRKCLTCYLLYIVWLICTILNLYADKTKDKSNGDEDVKTVKDMNLDSYRFSISWSRILPKGKLSGGINQEGIDYYNNLINELVANGIQPLVTLFHWDLPQSLENEYGGFLSPRIVKDFQDYAELCFKEFGDRVKYWANGGMAPGRCSAWVNPNCTGGDSGTEPYIFTHNQLLAHASAVCVYKTKYQVSQKGLIGITLVANWYLPFSNTKADRKETERAIDFMFG
;
A
#
# COMPACT_ATOMS: atom_id res chain seq x y z
N MET A 1 19.88 -54.19 -0.56
CA MET A 1 18.96 -53.77 0.52
C MET A 1 19.65 -52.79 1.47
N ALA A 2 20.00 -51.59 0.99
CA ALA A 2 20.67 -50.55 1.81
C ALA A 2 20.05 -49.15 1.65
N CYS A 3 19.02 -49.00 0.79
CA CYS A 3 18.45 -47.69 0.45
C CYS A 3 17.27 -47.26 1.33
N ASN A 4 16.66 -48.17 2.11
CA ASN A 4 15.49 -47.84 2.94
C ASN A 4 15.85 -47.33 4.34
N GLY A 5 17.08 -47.55 4.81
CA GLY A 5 17.51 -47.14 6.16
C GLY A 5 17.85 -45.66 6.30
N LEU A 6 18.46 -45.05 5.27
CA LEU A 6 18.85 -43.64 5.31
C LEU A 6 17.64 -42.68 5.22
N CYS A 7 16.60 -43.03 4.46
CA CYS A 7 15.39 -42.20 4.36
C CYS A 7 14.57 -42.18 5.66
N ILE A 8 14.58 -43.27 6.43
CA ILE A 8 13.86 -43.33 7.71
C ILE A 8 14.61 -42.51 8.77
N LEU A 9 15.95 -42.56 8.77
CA LEU A 9 16.78 -41.75 9.69
C LEU A 9 16.68 -40.24 9.41
N SER A 10 16.57 -39.83 8.14
CA SER A 10 16.37 -38.41 7.78
C SER A 10 14.96 -37.91 8.11
N LEU A 11 13.93 -38.75 7.96
CA LEU A 11 12.56 -38.43 8.38
C LEU A 11 12.42 -38.32 9.90
N ILE A 12 13.05 -39.21 10.67
CA ILE A 12 13.05 -39.15 12.14
C ILE A 12 13.81 -37.91 12.64
N ALA A 13 14.92 -37.54 12.00
CA ALA A 13 15.65 -36.31 12.33
C ALA A 13 14.81 -35.06 12.05
N LEU A 14 14.05 -35.03 10.94
CA LEU A 14 13.16 -33.91 10.61
C LEU A 14 11.99 -33.78 11.61
N VAL A 15 11.39 -34.89 12.03
CA VAL A 15 10.30 -34.91 13.03
C VAL A 15 10.79 -34.46 14.41
N LEU A 16 12.02 -34.83 14.80
CA LEU A 16 12.62 -34.39 16.07
C LEU A 16 12.97 -32.90 16.08
N VAL A 17 13.38 -32.32 14.93
CA VAL A 17 13.65 -30.87 14.80
C VAL A 17 12.36 -30.04 14.89
N ILE A 18 11.23 -30.56 14.39
CA ILE A 18 9.93 -29.86 14.47
C ILE A 18 9.33 -29.94 15.89
N SER A 19 9.72 -30.94 16.70
CA SER A 19 9.15 -31.16 18.05
C SER A 19 9.70 -30.28 19.19
N LYS A 20 10.73 -29.46 18.96
CA LYS A 20 11.42 -28.70 20.04
C LYS A 20 11.22 -27.18 20.03
N SER A 21 10.40 -26.65 19.15
CA SER A 21 10.06 -25.21 19.16
C SER A 21 8.80 -24.97 19.99
N SER A 22 8.86 -25.23 21.30
CA SER A 22 7.88 -24.68 22.23
C SER A 22 8.14 -23.17 22.32
N VAL A 23 7.39 -22.39 21.54
CA VAL A 23 7.28 -20.95 21.74
C VAL A 23 6.57 -20.75 23.07
N ASN A 24 7.35 -20.51 24.13
CA ASN A 24 6.78 -20.01 25.38
C ASN A 24 6.39 -18.55 25.12
N CYS A 25 5.10 -18.33 24.88
CA CYS A 25 4.52 -17.00 25.02
C CYS A 25 4.59 -16.66 26.51
N ILE A 26 5.53 -15.78 26.88
CA ILE A 26 5.49 -15.14 28.19
C ILE A 26 4.28 -14.19 28.12
N GLU A 27 3.22 -14.54 28.83
CA GLU A 27 2.12 -13.63 29.10
C GLU A 27 2.72 -12.47 29.89
N THR A 28 2.92 -11.32 29.24
CA THR A 28 3.33 -10.11 29.95
C THR A 28 2.19 -9.72 30.88
N ASP A 29 2.51 -9.36 32.12
CA ASP A 29 1.53 -8.85 33.09
C ASP A 29 0.62 -7.83 32.41
N ALA A 30 -0.70 -7.96 32.64
CA ALA A 30 -1.68 -7.04 32.09
C ALA A 30 -1.29 -5.62 32.47
N VAL A 31 -0.81 -4.85 31.49
CA VAL A 31 -0.48 -3.44 31.69
C VAL A 31 -1.81 -2.73 31.93
N GLU A 32 -1.97 -2.16 33.13
CA GLU A 32 -3.10 -1.30 33.47
C GLU A 32 -3.33 -0.29 32.33
N PRO A 33 -4.56 -0.13 31.82
CA PRO A 33 -4.81 0.77 30.71
C PRO A 33 -4.41 2.19 31.12
N ILE A 34 -3.65 2.88 30.26
CA ILE A 34 -3.31 4.29 30.47
C ILE A 34 -4.60 5.10 30.31
N ILE A 35 -5.26 5.43 31.42
CA ILE A 35 -6.52 6.19 31.41
C ILE A 35 -6.28 7.70 31.26
N ASP A 36 -5.04 8.16 31.51
CA ASP A 36 -4.67 9.57 31.38
C ASP A 36 -3.74 9.82 30.18
N ILE A 37 -4.37 10.13 29.04
CA ILE A 37 -3.69 10.45 27.77
C ILE A 37 -2.84 11.72 27.91
N ALA A 38 -3.18 12.62 28.86
CA ALA A 38 -2.43 13.86 29.07
C ALA A 38 -1.01 13.61 29.65
N SER A 39 -0.78 12.42 30.20
CA SER A 39 0.53 11.99 30.72
C SER A 39 1.48 11.43 29.64
N LEU A 40 0.95 11.06 28.47
CA LEU A 40 1.75 10.49 27.39
C LEU A 40 2.67 11.54 26.78
N ASN A 41 3.97 11.22 26.74
CA ASN A 41 4.98 12.03 26.08
C ASN A 41 6.00 11.12 25.38
N ARG A 42 7.00 11.69 24.69
CA ARG A 42 7.97 10.89 23.92
C ARG A 42 8.79 9.90 24.78
N ASN A 43 8.97 10.18 26.08
CA ASN A 43 9.66 9.26 26.99
C ASN A 43 8.78 8.09 27.45
N SER A 44 7.48 8.11 27.14
CA SER A 44 6.58 6.97 27.35
C SER A 44 6.83 5.83 26.35
N PHE A 45 7.66 6.06 25.34
CA PHE A 45 7.99 5.10 24.29
C PHE A 45 9.48 4.72 24.35
N PRO A 46 9.87 3.54 23.82
CA PRO A 46 11.27 3.17 23.69
C PRO A 46 12.11 4.24 22.97
N PRO A 47 13.40 4.41 23.30
CA PRO A 47 14.25 5.46 22.70
C PRO A 47 14.38 5.39 21.17
N ASP A 48 14.15 4.22 20.57
CA ASP A 48 14.19 3.95 19.13
C ASP A 48 12.80 3.97 18.47
N PHE A 49 11.76 4.39 19.18
CA PHE A 49 10.42 4.55 18.63
C PHE A 49 10.38 5.68 17.60
N ILE A 50 9.82 5.38 16.42
CA ILE A 50 9.74 6.31 15.30
C ILE A 50 8.34 6.91 15.23
N PHE A 51 8.22 8.24 15.39
CA PHE A 51 7.02 8.98 15.06
C PHE A 51 7.09 9.46 13.61
N GLY A 52 5.99 9.36 12.88
CA GLY A 52 5.96 9.76 11.48
C GLY A 52 4.59 10.16 10.97
N ALA A 53 4.59 10.78 9.80
CA ALA A 53 3.41 11.09 8.99
C ALA A 53 3.47 10.34 7.66
N GLY A 54 2.32 10.19 7.00
CA GLY A 54 2.19 9.44 5.75
C GLY A 54 1.39 10.18 4.69
N SER A 55 1.81 10.09 3.43
CA SER A 55 1.07 10.56 2.25
C SER A 55 1.14 9.53 1.12
N SER A 56 0.38 9.77 0.05
CA SER A 56 0.48 9.01 -1.19
C SER A 56 0.55 9.92 -2.41
N SER A 57 1.25 9.46 -3.43
CA SER A 57 1.60 10.21 -4.63
C SER A 57 0.37 10.76 -5.36
N TYR A 58 -0.68 9.95 -5.51
CA TYR A 58 -1.91 10.40 -6.15
C TYR A 58 -2.67 11.43 -5.32
N GLN A 59 -2.75 11.23 -3.99
CA GLN A 59 -3.51 12.12 -3.11
C GLN A 59 -2.90 13.51 -3.00
N PHE A 60 -1.58 13.63 -3.20
CA PHE A 60 -0.85 14.82 -2.80
C PHE A 60 -0.03 15.50 -3.91
N GLU A 61 0.63 14.75 -4.80
CA GLU A 61 1.58 15.37 -5.75
C GLU A 61 0.93 16.24 -6.84
N GLY A 62 -0.32 15.92 -7.23
CA GLY A 62 -0.94 16.52 -8.42
C GLY A 62 -0.11 16.29 -9.69
N ALA A 63 -0.07 17.31 -10.57
CA ALA A 63 0.78 17.33 -11.77
C ALA A 63 0.65 16.04 -12.62
N ALA A 64 -0.58 15.55 -12.79
CA ALA A 64 -0.88 14.23 -13.33
C ALA A 64 -0.45 14.04 -14.80
N THR A 65 -0.28 15.14 -15.53
CA THR A 65 0.16 15.17 -16.94
C THR A 65 1.41 16.03 -17.16
N GLU A 66 2.10 16.44 -16.09
CA GLU A 66 3.32 17.27 -16.20
C GLU A 66 4.59 16.41 -16.07
N GLY A 67 5.72 16.96 -16.51
CA GLY A 67 7.05 16.39 -16.33
C GLY A 67 7.19 14.95 -16.85
N GLY A 68 6.57 14.65 -17.99
CA GLY A 68 6.62 13.33 -18.63
C GLY A 68 5.81 12.22 -17.94
N ARG A 69 5.03 12.52 -16.88
CA ARG A 69 4.22 11.52 -16.17
C ARG A 69 3.17 10.89 -17.09
N GLY A 70 3.09 9.57 -17.07
CA GLY A 70 2.05 8.80 -17.74
C GLY A 70 0.74 8.74 -16.93
N PRO A 71 -0.41 8.50 -17.58
CA PRO A 71 -1.67 8.33 -16.88
C PRO A 71 -1.66 7.09 -15.97
N SER A 72 -2.27 7.19 -14.79
CA SER A 72 -2.54 6.07 -13.88
C SER A 72 -4.04 5.74 -13.85
N GLN A 73 -4.40 4.54 -13.40
CA GLN A 73 -5.80 4.11 -13.23
C GLN A 73 -6.62 5.05 -12.33
N ASP A 74 -5.98 5.72 -11.37
CA ASP A 74 -6.68 6.64 -10.47
C ASP A 74 -7.29 7.84 -11.20
N ILE A 75 -6.77 8.24 -12.37
CA ILE A 75 -7.44 9.23 -13.24
C ILE A 75 -8.84 8.74 -13.62
N TYR A 76 -9.01 7.45 -13.93
CA TYR A 76 -10.31 6.92 -14.35
C TYR A 76 -11.27 6.75 -13.18
N ILE A 77 -10.82 6.28 -12.01
CA ILE A 77 -11.70 6.13 -10.84
C ILE A 77 -12.14 7.51 -10.33
N TYR A 78 -11.24 8.49 -10.27
CA TYR A 78 -11.58 9.83 -9.80
C TYR A 78 -12.43 10.61 -10.81
N ILE A 79 -12.15 10.52 -12.11
CA ILE A 79 -13.04 11.10 -13.14
C ILE A 79 -14.43 10.45 -13.07
N TYR A 80 -14.51 9.11 -13.02
CA TYR A 80 -15.82 8.45 -13.03
C TYR A 80 -16.64 8.73 -11.75
N ILE A 81 -16.00 8.82 -10.58
CA ILE A 81 -16.65 9.13 -9.30
C ILE A 81 -16.97 10.63 -9.17
N TYR A 82 -16.11 11.53 -9.66
CA TYR A 82 -16.23 12.98 -9.38
C TYR A 82 -16.68 13.85 -10.56
N THR A 83 -16.60 13.39 -11.81
CA THR A 83 -17.17 14.08 -12.99
C THR A 83 -18.53 13.54 -13.43
N SER A 84 -19.09 12.57 -12.70
CA SER A 84 -20.48 12.14 -12.88
C SER A 84 -21.43 13.26 -12.46
N SER A 85 -22.51 13.46 -13.21
CA SER A 85 -23.40 14.61 -13.03
C SER A 85 -24.20 14.49 -11.73
N GLU A 86 -24.71 15.62 -11.20
CA GLU A 86 -25.58 15.61 -10.00
C GLU A 86 -26.80 14.67 -10.15
N ARG A 87 -27.24 14.43 -11.40
CA ARG A 87 -28.30 13.47 -11.73
C ARG A 87 -27.89 12.02 -11.49
N ASP A 88 -26.64 11.67 -11.77
CA ASP A 88 -26.11 10.31 -11.59
C ASP A 88 -26.01 9.97 -10.10
N TRP A 89 -25.54 10.92 -9.31
CA TRP A 89 -25.46 10.80 -7.85
C TRP A 89 -26.81 10.75 -7.14
N LYS A 90 -27.82 11.52 -7.60
CA LYS A 90 -29.21 11.42 -7.10
C LYS A 90 -29.81 10.01 -7.31
N ARG A 91 -29.33 9.26 -8.31
CA ARG A 91 -29.72 7.88 -8.60
C ARG A 91 -29.03 6.85 -7.68
N VAL A 92 -27.81 7.15 -7.24
CA VAL A 92 -26.96 6.28 -6.37
C VAL A 92 -27.29 6.45 -4.89
N LYS A 93 -27.61 7.66 -4.42
CA LYS A 93 -28.02 7.95 -3.03
C LYS A 93 -29.12 7.06 -2.47
N ARG A 94 -30.03 6.59 -3.32
CA ARG A 94 -31.20 5.79 -2.90
C ARG A 94 -30.86 4.31 -2.62
N LYS A 95 -29.59 3.90 -2.73
CA LYS A 95 -29.20 2.47 -2.75
C LYS A 95 -28.43 1.96 -1.52
N CYS A 96 -27.66 2.77 -0.78
CA CYS A 96 -27.14 2.38 0.55
C CYS A 96 -26.56 3.56 1.37
N LEU A 97 -26.31 3.34 2.67
CA LEU A 97 -25.75 4.33 3.61
C LEU A 97 -24.31 4.73 3.25
N THR A 98 -23.50 3.79 2.76
CA THR A 98 -22.14 4.03 2.28
C THR A 98 -22.11 4.92 1.03
N CYS A 99 -23.09 4.76 0.13
CA CYS A 99 -23.28 5.62 -1.04
C CYS A 99 -23.72 7.04 -0.66
N TYR A 100 -24.41 7.20 0.48
CA TYR A 100 -24.79 8.51 1.01
C TYR A 100 -23.58 9.26 1.59
N LEU A 101 -22.69 8.55 2.30
CA LEU A 101 -21.40 9.09 2.75
C LEU A 101 -20.52 9.51 1.57
N LEU A 102 -20.40 8.66 0.55
CA LEU A 102 -19.66 8.99 -0.68
C LEU A 102 -20.27 10.17 -1.44
N TYR A 103 -21.60 10.31 -1.44
CA TYR A 103 -22.23 11.50 -1.99
C TYR A 103 -21.94 12.76 -1.16
N ILE A 104 -21.99 12.67 0.17
CA ILE A 104 -21.67 13.82 1.03
C ILE A 104 -20.22 14.23 0.78
N VAL A 105 -19.30 13.27 0.68
CA VAL A 105 -17.91 13.53 0.28
C VAL A 105 -17.85 14.16 -1.11
N TRP A 106 -18.58 13.65 -2.11
CA TRP A 106 -18.66 14.26 -3.44
C TRP A 106 -19.20 15.70 -3.39
N LEU A 107 -20.30 15.94 -2.68
CA LEU A 107 -20.93 17.26 -2.55
C LEU A 107 -20.01 18.24 -1.81
N ILE A 108 -19.35 17.79 -0.73
CA ILE A 108 -18.33 18.55 -0.01
C ILE A 108 -17.17 18.85 -0.95
N CYS A 109 -16.66 17.88 -1.71
CA CYS A 109 -15.58 18.09 -2.67
C CYS A 109 -15.97 19.05 -3.81
N THR A 110 -17.21 19.00 -4.30
CA THR A 110 -17.73 19.92 -5.32
C THR A 110 -17.95 21.33 -4.76
N ILE A 111 -18.52 21.46 -3.56
CA ILE A 111 -18.76 22.75 -2.90
C ILE A 111 -17.44 23.41 -2.48
N LEU A 112 -16.48 22.62 -2.00
CA LEU A 112 -15.16 23.06 -1.55
C LEU A 112 -14.10 23.10 -2.66
N ASN A 113 -14.43 22.74 -3.91
CA ASN A 113 -13.49 22.69 -5.04
C ASN A 113 -12.25 21.80 -4.81
N LEU A 114 -12.38 20.69 -4.07
CA LEU A 114 -11.28 19.77 -3.71
C LEU A 114 -10.87 18.79 -4.84
N TYR A 115 -11.00 19.20 -6.10
CA TYR A 115 -10.60 18.35 -7.23
C TYR A 115 -9.07 18.26 -7.30
N ALA A 116 -8.51 17.04 -7.31
CA ALA A 116 -7.07 16.79 -7.46
C ALA A 116 -6.47 17.39 -8.74
N ASP A 117 -7.30 17.67 -9.76
CA ASP A 117 -6.89 18.33 -11.00
C ASP A 117 -6.77 19.87 -10.88
N LYS A 118 -7.16 20.43 -9.72
CA LYS A 118 -6.99 21.85 -9.37
C LYS A 118 -6.20 22.07 -8.08
N THR A 119 -5.43 21.09 -7.59
CA THR A 119 -4.27 21.44 -6.76
C THR A 119 -3.25 22.13 -7.66
N LYS A 120 -3.50 23.43 -7.90
CA LYS A 120 -2.48 24.39 -8.32
C LYS A 120 -1.41 24.54 -7.23
N ASP A 121 -1.65 24.01 -6.03
CA ASP A 121 -0.58 23.59 -5.15
C ASP A 121 0.12 22.41 -5.81
N LYS A 122 1.10 22.74 -6.66
CA LYS A 122 2.34 21.99 -6.65
C LYS A 122 2.72 21.90 -5.20
N SER A 123 2.50 20.75 -4.56
CA SER A 123 3.07 20.52 -3.26
C SER A 123 4.59 20.63 -3.45
N ASN A 124 5.14 21.77 -3.08
CA ASN A 124 6.57 21.94 -3.10
C ASN A 124 7.04 21.02 -1.99
N GLY A 125 7.80 19.97 -2.30
CA GLY A 125 8.24 18.98 -1.30
C GLY A 125 8.86 19.64 -0.06
N ASP A 126 9.43 20.84 -0.25
CA ASP A 126 9.96 21.73 0.79
C ASP A 126 8.92 22.10 1.87
N GLU A 127 7.66 22.38 1.53
CA GLU A 127 6.62 22.76 2.50
C GLU A 127 6.17 21.57 3.36
N ASP A 128 6.10 20.38 2.76
CA ASP A 128 5.85 19.13 3.48
C ASP A 128 6.97 18.83 4.46
N VAL A 129 8.21 18.88 3.99
CA VAL A 129 9.39 18.59 4.82
C VAL A 129 9.45 19.58 5.98
N LYS A 130 9.15 20.86 5.73
CA LYS A 130 9.04 21.87 6.78
C LYS A 130 7.95 21.51 7.79
N THR A 131 6.77 21.10 7.35
CA THR A 131 5.67 20.72 8.25
C THR A 131 6.03 19.51 9.12
N VAL A 132 6.60 18.47 8.52
CA VAL A 132 7.06 17.27 9.24
C VAL A 132 8.13 17.62 10.28
N LYS A 133 9.04 18.54 9.94
CA LYS A 133 10.06 19.05 10.84
C LYS A 133 9.47 19.89 11.97
N ASP A 134 8.55 20.80 11.67
CA ASP A 134 7.89 21.67 12.66
C ASP A 134 7.04 20.85 13.65
N MET A 135 6.52 19.69 13.21
CA MET A 135 5.83 18.71 14.06
C MET A 135 6.78 17.81 14.87
N ASN A 136 8.10 17.97 14.71
CA ASN A 136 9.13 17.16 15.37
C ASN A 136 8.96 15.64 15.14
N LEU A 137 8.66 15.26 13.89
CA LEU A 137 8.53 13.86 13.47
C LEU A 137 9.88 13.30 13.01
N ASP A 138 10.11 12.01 13.26
CA ASP A 138 11.36 11.32 12.94
C ASP A 138 11.38 10.81 11.50
N SER A 139 10.21 10.66 10.88
CA SER A 139 10.07 9.99 9.60
C SER A 139 8.91 10.51 8.76
N TYR A 140 9.03 10.34 7.44
CA TYR A 140 7.95 10.61 6.49
C TYR A 140 7.78 9.43 5.55
N ARG A 141 6.56 8.87 5.53
CA ARG A 141 6.16 7.82 4.61
C ARG A 141 5.48 8.43 3.40
N PHE A 142 6.00 8.18 2.20
CA PHE A 142 5.36 8.60 0.95
C PHE A 142 5.36 7.45 -0.06
N SER A 143 4.59 7.57 -1.14
CA SER A 143 4.66 6.61 -2.25
C SER A 143 5.35 7.19 -3.47
N ILE A 144 6.06 6.34 -4.21
CA ILE A 144 6.60 6.70 -5.53
C ILE A 144 5.54 6.39 -6.57
N SER A 145 5.27 7.34 -7.47
CA SER A 145 4.33 7.13 -8.55
C SER A 145 4.95 6.28 -9.67
N TRP A 146 4.44 5.07 -9.85
CA TRP A 146 4.89 4.18 -10.92
C TRP A 146 4.73 4.83 -12.29
N SER A 147 3.58 5.44 -12.57
CA SER A 147 3.34 6.13 -13.84
C SER A 147 4.21 7.38 -14.03
N ARG A 148 4.78 7.94 -12.96
CA ARG A 148 5.75 9.05 -13.05
C ARG A 148 7.15 8.54 -13.39
N ILE A 149 7.58 7.42 -12.81
CA ILE A 149 8.90 6.83 -13.08
C ILE A 149 8.95 6.12 -14.43
N LEU A 150 7.92 5.32 -14.73
CA LEU A 150 7.75 4.58 -15.98
C LEU A 150 6.42 4.99 -16.62
N PRO A 151 6.41 6.02 -17.50
CA PRO A 151 5.17 6.54 -18.10
C PRO A 151 4.38 5.52 -18.93
N LYS A 152 5.05 4.48 -19.41
CA LYS A 152 4.43 3.35 -20.13
C LYS A 152 4.36 2.08 -19.27
N GLY A 153 4.67 2.18 -17.98
CA GLY A 153 4.64 1.11 -16.98
C GLY A 153 5.82 0.14 -17.03
N LYS A 154 6.58 0.09 -18.13
CA LYS A 154 7.70 -0.84 -18.35
C LYS A 154 9.00 -0.10 -18.63
N LEU A 155 10.13 -0.72 -18.28
CA LEU A 155 11.47 -0.24 -18.63
C LEU A 155 11.64 -0.06 -20.15
N SER A 156 11.09 -0.97 -20.96
CA SER A 156 11.14 -0.88 -22.43
C SER A 156 10.42 0.34 -23.00
N GLY A 157 9.52 0.94 -22.23
CA GLY A 157 8.80 2.16 -22.60
C GLY A 157 9.51 3.45 -22.19
N GLY A 158 10.72 3.35 -21.63
CA GLY A 158 11.54 4.48 -21.20
C GLY A 158 11.38 4.84 -19.73
N ILE A 159 12.48 5.34 -19.15
CA ILE A 159 12.52 5.89 -17.79
C ILE A 159 12.35 7.40 -17.90
N ASN A 160 11.50 7.96 -17.05
CA ASN A 160 11.33 9.40 -16.96
C ASN A 160 12.30 9.99 -15.93
N GLN A 161 13.38 10.61 -16.43
CA GLN A 161 14.41 11.18 -15.57
C GLN A 161 13.89 12.32 -14.69
N GLU A 162 12.97 13.16 -15.18
CA GLU A 162 12.37 14.22 -14.37
C GLU A 162 11.59 13.66 -13.16
N GLY A 163 10.97 12.48 -13.32
CA GLY A 163 10.32 11.76 -12.22
C GLY A 163 11.33 11.24 -11.20
N ILE A 164 12.47 10.73 -11.65
CA ILE A 164 13.57 10.31 -10.77
C ILE A 164 14.14 11.51 -10.00
N ASP A 165 14.37 12.62 -10.69
CA ASP A 165 14.93 13.84 -10.09
C ASP A 165 13.98 14.44 -9.05
N TYR A 166 12.66 14.39 -9.30
CA TYR A 166 11.64 14.80 -8.33
C TYR A 166 11.77 14.04 -6.99
N TYR A 167 11.78 12.71 -7.02
CA TYR A 167 11.90 11.92 -5.78
C TYR A 167 13.29 12.03 -5.16
N ASN A 168 14.34 12.17 -5.96
CA ASN A 168 15.68 12.45 -5.44
C ASN A 168 15.71 13.75 -4.63
N ASN A 169 15.09 14.82 -5.13
CA ASN A 169 15.03 16.10 -4.43
C ASN A 169 14.26 15.97 -3.11
N LEU A 170 13.09 15.32 -3.13
CA LEU A 170 12.31 15.07 -1.91
C LEU A 170 13.10 14.26 -0.87
N ILE A 171 13.73 13.16 -1.29
CA ILE A 171 14.52 12.29 -0.41
C ILE A 171 15.73 13.05 0.15
N ASN A 172 16.42 13.83 -0.68
CA ASN A 172 17.55 14.64 -0.23
C ASN A 172 17.13 15.67 0.81
N GLU A 173 15.99 16.34 0.62
CA GLU A 173 15.47 17.34 1.55
C GLU A 173 15.05 16.70 2.88
N LEU A 174 14.39 15.53 2.86
CA LEU A 174 14.07 14.77 4.07
C LEU A 174 15.34 14.40 4.86
N VAL A 175 16.34 13.83 4.18
CA VAL A 175 17.60 13.42 4.81
C VAL A 175 18.38 14.63 5.34
N ALA A 176 18.42 15.75 4.61
CA ALA A 176 19.06 16.98 5.05
C ALA A 176 18.44 17.57 6.33
N ASN A 177 17.15 17.28 6.56
CA ASN A 177 16.42 17.68 7.76
C ASN A 177 16.38 16.60 8.86
N GLY A 178 17.12 15.50 8.70
CA GLY A 178 17.18 14.40 9.67
C GLY A 178 15.93 13.53 9.72
N ILE A 179 15.04 13.63 8.71
CA ILE A 179 13.80 12.87 8.61
C ILE A 179 14.06 11.60 7.81
N GLN A 180 13.67 10.45 8.37
CA GLN A 180 13.85 9.16 7.71
C GLN A 180 12.78 8.95 6.62
N PRO A 181 13.18 8.71 5.35
CA PRO A 181 12.23 8.39 4.29
C PRO A 181 11.78 6.92 4.37
N LEU A 182 10.47 6.71 4.45
CA LEU A 182 9.82 5.40 4.27
C LEU A 182 9.09 5.41 2.92
N VAL A 183 9.45 4.50 2.02
CA VAL A 183 8.87 4.50 0.67
C VAL A 183 7.88 3.37 0.49
N THR A 184 6.68 3.72 0.01
CA THR A 184 5.70 2.77 -0.50
C THR A 184 5.83 2.66 -2.01
N LEU A 185 6.16 1.47 -2.55
CA LEU A 185 6.38 1.27 -3.98
C LEU A 185 5.10 1.33 -4.80
N PHE A 186 3.99 0.84 -4.25
CA PHE A 186 2.69 0.85 -4.93
C PHE A 186 1.61 1.36 -3.99
N HIS A 187 0.81 2.34 -4.46
CA HIS A 187 -0.29 2.91 -3.67
C HIS A 187 -1.47 3.27 -4.60
N TRP A 188 -2.01 2.24 -5.27
CA TRP A 188 -3.16 2.29 -6.19
C TRP A 188 -2.92 3.03 -7.52
N ASP A 189 -1.69 3.40 -7.79
CA ASP A 189 -1.29 4.28 -8.88
C ASP A 189 -0.82 3.52 -10.14
N LEU A 190 -1.51 2.43 -10.50
CA LEU A 190 -1.13 1.55 -11.60
C LEU A 190 -1.08 2.33 -12.94
N PRO A 191 0.01 2.26 -13.73
CA PRO A 191 0.06 2.88 -15.04
C PRO A 191 -1.05 2.37 -15.97
N GLN A 192 -1.81 3.29 -16.58
CA GLN A 192 -2.96 2.96 -17.43
C GLN A 192 -2.56 2.10 -18.64
N SER A 193 -1.31 2.20 -19.11
CA SER A 193 -0.79 1.36 -20.18
C SER A 193 -0.81 -0.12 -19.83
N LEU A 194 -0.52 -0.49 -18.58
CA LEU A 194 -0.54 -1.89 -18.12
C LEU A 194 -1.97 -2.41 -17.98
N GLU A 195 -2.88 -1.56 -17.51
CA GLU A 195 -4.30 -1.88 -17.49
C GLU A 195 -4.84 -2.12 -18.91
N ASN A 196 -4.54 -1.22 -19.85
CA ASN A 196 -5.01 -1.35 -21.23
C ASN A 196 -4.40 -2.54 -21.96
N GLU A 197 -3.15 -2.88 -21.67
CA GLU A 197 -2.45 -3.96 -22.37
C GLU A 197 -2.90 -5.35 -21.89
N TYR A 198 -3.11 -5.53 -20.58
CA TYR A 198 -3.39 -6.85 -20.02
C TYR A 198 -4.28 -6.88 -18.77
N GLY A 199 -4.90 -5.76 -18.39
CA GLY A 199 -5.76 -5.69 -17.20
C GLY A 199 -4.99 -5.61 -15.88
N GLY A 200 -3.74 -5.13 -15.92
CA GLY A 200 -2.98 -4.83 -14.71
C GLY A 200 -2.79 -6.03 -13.79
N PHE A 201 -3.16 -5.86 -12.52
CA PHE A 201 -3.05 -6.90 -11.49
C PHE A 201 -3.98 -8.10 -11.69
N LEU A 202 -4.87 -8.08 -12.69
CA LEU A 202 -5.64 -9.27 -13.07
C LEU A 202 -4.85 -10.23 -13.96
N SER A 203 -3.65 -9.84 -14.40
CA SER A 203 -2.74 -10.67 -15.16
C SER A 203 -1.49 -11.02 -14.37
N PRO A 204 -0.99 -12.27 -14.43
CA PRO A 204 0.29 -12.63 -13.81
C PRO A 204 1.49 -11.89 -14.42
N ARG A 205 1.32 -11.26 -15.60
CA ARG A 205 2.35 -10.45 -16.26
C ARG A 205 2.80 -9.27 -15.39
N ILE A 206 1.92 -8.76 -14.52
CA ILE A 206 2.22 -7.62 -13.63
C ILE A 206 3.40 -7.91 -12.69
N VAL A 207 3.62 -9.18 -12.33
CA VAL A 207 4.65 -9.58 -11.36
C VAL A 207 6.03 -9.17 -11.84
N LYS A 208 6.33 -9.41 -13.14
CA LYS A 208 7.61 -9.06 -13.72
C LYS A 208 7.76 -7.55 -13.90
N ASP A 209 6.73 -6.88 -14.40
CA ASP A 209 6.76 -5.43 -14.61
C ASP A 209 6.92 -4.68 -13.26
N PHE A 210 6.25 -5.14 -12.20
CA PHE A 210 6.43 -4.60 -10.85
C PHE A 210 7.82 -4.89 -10.28
N GLN A 211 8.37 -6.09 -10.50
CA GLN A 211 9.75 -6.41 -10.10
C GLN A 211 10.76 -5.43 -10.72
N ASP A 212 10.62 -5.15 -12.02
CA ASP A 212 11.51 -4.27 -12.77
C ASP A 212 11.40 -2.81 -12.29
N TYR A 213 10.18 -2.35 -12.02
CA TYR A 213 9.93 -1.05 -11.42
C TYR A 213 10.52 -0.93 -10.00
N ALA A 214 10.32 -1.94 -9.15
CA ALA A 214 10.87 -1.96 -7.80
C ALA A 214 12.40 -1.99 -7.82
N GLU A 215 13.01 -2.78 -8.70
CA GLU A 215 14.47 -2.84 -8.88
C GLU A 215 15.04 -1.48 -9.29
N LEU A 216 14.37 -0.77 -10.21
CA LEU A 216 14.74 0.59 -10.56
C LEU A 216 14.67 1.52 -9.33
N CYS A 217 13.60 1.49 -8.55
CA CYS A 217 13.49 2.31 -7.34
C CYS A 217 14.60 2.01 -6.32
N PHE A 218 14.92 0.73 -6.10
CA PHE A 218 16.02 0.34 -5.20
C PHE A 218 17.36 0.87 -5.67
N LYS A 219 17.61 0.81 -6.99
CA LYS A 219 18.84 1.30 -7.60
C LYS A 219 18.99 2.81 -7.44
N GLU A 220 17.93 3.56 -7.72
CA GLU A 220 17.99 5.03 -7.78
C GLU A 220 17.90 5.70 -6.40
N PHE A 221 17.22 5.07 -5.42
CA PHE A 221 16.90 5.71 -4.14
C PHE A 221 17.38 4.95 -2.89
N GLY A 222 17.77 3.67 -3.03
CA GLY A 222 18.08 2.81 -1.87
C GLY A 222 19.40 3.12 -1.16
N ASP A 223 20.23 4.00 -1.72
CA ASP A 223 21.38 4.57 -1.03
C ASP A 223 20.93 5.40 0.20
N ARG A 224 19.79 6.11 0.09
CA ARG A 224 19.20 6.94 1.16
C ARG A 224 17.97 6.31 1.82
N VAL A 225 17.15 5.57 1.08
CA VAL A 225 15.92 4.95 1.60
C VAL A 225 16.22 3.61 2.28
N LYS A 226 15.83 3.48 3.56
CA LYS A 226 16.08 2.27 4.38
C LYS A 226 14.84 1.46 4.71
N TYR A 227 13.66 1.96 4.39
CA TYR A 227 12.41 1.28 4.67
C TYR A 227 11.53 1.29 3.43
N TRP A 228 11.23 0.09 2.95
CA TRP A 228 10.43 -0.15 1.77
C TRP A 228 9.16 -0.89 2.14
N ALA A 229 8.03 -0.45 1.60
CA ALA A 229 6.75 -1.10 1.75
C ALA A 229 6.08 -1.31 0.41
N ASN A 230 5.40 -2.44 0.26
CA ASN A 230 4.39 -2.62 -0.77
C ASN A 230 3.00 -2.50 -0.14
N GLY A 231 2.00 -2.13 -0.91
CA GLY A 231 0.63 -2.09 -0.44
C GLY A 231 -0.31 -1.91 -1.61
N GLY A 232 -1.58 -2.25 -1.44
CA GLY A 232 -2.55 -2.17 -2.52
C GLY A 232 -3.79 -2.98 -2.17
N MET A 233 -4.94 -2.53 -2.65
CA MET A 233 -6.19 -3.26 -2.56
C MET A 233 -6.80 -3.30 -3.96
N ALA A 234 -7.50 -4.39 -4.26
CA ALA A 234 -8.14 -4.53 -5.55
C ALA A 234 -9.14 -3.39 -5.79
N PRO A 235 -9.24 -2.86 -7.01
CA PRO A 235 -10.29 -1.91 -7.35
C PRO A 235 -11.65 -2.60 -7.15
N GLY A 236 -12.56 -1.93 -6.42
CA GLY A 236 -13.88 -2.46 -6.06
C GLY A 236 -14.88 -2.46 -7.21
N ARG A 237 -14.56 -3.15 -8.31
CA ARG A 237 -15.44 -3.26 -9.48
C ARG A 237 -16.70 -4.05 -9.11
N CYS A 238 -17.84 -3.61 -9.66
CA CYS A 238 -19.12 -4.25 -9.39
C CYS A 238 -19.24 -5.58 -10.15
N SER A 239 -20.27 -6.36 -9.79
CA SER A 239 -20.71 -7.51 -10.60
C SER A 239 -22.13 -7.30 -11.12
N ALA A 240 -22.43 -7.88 -12.28
CA ALA A 240 -23.78 -7.84 -12.87
C ALA A 240 -24.87 -8.42 -11.95
N TRP A 241 -24.55 -9.44 -11.14
CA TRP A 241 -25.48 -10.01 -10.15
C TRP A 241 -25.72 -9.13 -8.92
N VAL A 242 -24.84 -8.16 -8.65
CA VAL A 242 -25.04 -7.15 -7.59
C VAL A 242 -25.80 -5.96 -8.14
N ASN A 243 -25.44 -5.51 -9.34
CA ASN A 243 -26.06 -4.38 -10.02
C ASN A 243 -26.16 -4.67 -11.52
N PRO A 244 -27.37 -4.81 -12.09
CA PRO A 244 -27.55 -5.06 -13.52
C PRO A 244 -26.96 -3.98 -14.43
N ASN A 245 -26.71 -2.77 -13.91
CA ASN A 245 -26.06 -1.69 -14.65
C ASN A 245 -24.52 -1.73 -14.57
N CYS A 246 -23.96 -2.81 -13.99
CA CYS A 246 -22.51 -2.95 -13.93
C CYS A 246 -21.94 -3.13 -15.33
N THR A 247 -21.00 -2.27 -15.71
CA THR A 247 -20.39 -2.25 -17.05
C THR A 247 -19.23 -3.22 -17.21
N GLY A 248 -18.78 -3.84 -16.12
CA GLY A 248 -17.69 -4.81 -16.10
C GLY A 248 -17.14 -5.04 -14.71
N GLY A 249 -16.49 -6.18 -14.52
CA GLY A 249 -15.91 -6.59 -13.25
C GLY A 249 -16.57 -7.85 -12.67
N ASP A 250 -15.91 -8.37 -11.64
CA ASP A 250 -16.39 -9.49 -10.85
C ASP A 250 -15.88 -9.34 -9.40
N SER A 251 -16.74 -8.78 -8.54
CA SER A 251 -16.53 -8.61 -7.11
C SER A 251 -16.34 -9.91 -6.32
N GLY A 252 -16.65 -11.07 -6.90
CA GLY A 252 -16.47 -12.39 -6.29
C GLY A 252 -15.15 -13.07 -6.64
N THR A 253 -14.46 -12.65 -7.71
CA THR A 253 -13.21 -13.32 -8.15
C THR A 253 -12.03 -12.36 -8.31
N GLU A 254 -12.24 -11.15 -8.81
CA GLU A 254 -11.16 -10.20 -9.09
C GLU A 254 -10.35 -9.79 -7.87
N PRO A 255 -10.95 -9.57 -6.68
CA PRO A 255 -10.16 -9.29 -5.47
C PRO A 255 -9.14 -10.38 -5.16
N TYR A 256 -9.49 -11.65 -5.38
CA TYR A 256 -8.60 -12.78 -5.13
C TYR A 256 -7.49 -12.88 -6.18
N ILE A 257 -7.82 -12.69 -7.46
CA ILE A 257 -6.83 -12.69 -8.55
C ILE A 257 -5.82 -11.55 -8.36
N PHE A 258 -6.34 -10.34 -8.09
CA PHE A 258 -5.52 -9.18 -7.79
C PHE A 258 -4.58 -9.45 -6.62
N THR A 259 -5.13 -9.91 -5.49
CA THR A 259 -4.35 -10.14 -4.26
C THR A 259 -3.30 -11.23 -4.47
N HIS A 260 -3.64 -12.30 -5.20
CA HIS A 260 -2.68 -13.34 -5.56
C HIS A 260 -1.49 -12.78 -6.35
N ASN A 261 -1.75 -12.00 -7.40
CA ASN A 261 -0.69 -11.39 -8.20
C ASN A 261 0.09 -10.32 -7.42
N GLN A 262 -0.57 -9.56 -6.53
CA GLN A 262 0.08 -8.58 -5.66
C GLN A 262 1.04 -9.23 -4.65
N LEU A 263 0.66 -10.39 -4.09
CA LEU A 263 1.53 -11.17 -3.20
C LEU A 263 2.73 -11.75 -3.95
N LEU A 264 2.53 -12.27 -5.17
CA LEU A 264 3.62 -12.73 -6.03
C LEU A 264 4.56 -11.59 -6.44
N ALA A 265 4.00 -10.43 -6.79
CA ALA A 265 4.77 -9.22 -7.09
C ALA A 265 5.59 -8.73 -5.88
N HIS A 266 5.00 -8.77 -4.68
CA HIS A 266 5.71 -8.47 -3.45
C HIS A 266 6.86 -9.47 -3.19
N ALA A 267 6.59 -10.77 -3.27
CA ALA A 267 7.61 -11.81 -3.08
C ALA A 267 8.77 -11.65 -4.07
N SER A 268 8.46 -11.32 -5.33
CA SER A 268 9.44 -11.08 -6.39
C SER A 268 10.30 -9.84 -6.10
N ALA A 269 9.70 -8.70 -5.70
CA ALA A 269 10.45 -7.51 -5.30
C ALA A 269 11.31 -7.73 -4.05
N VAL A 270 10.79 -8.44 -3.04
CA VAL A 270 11.57 -8.83 -1.83
C VAL A 270 12.76 -9.71 -2.21
N CYS A 271 12.57 -10.67 -3.10
CA CYS A 271 13.64 -11.53 -3.58
C CYS A 271 14.79 -10.70 -4.20
N VAL A 272 14.45 -9.76 -5.09
CA VAL A 272 15.44 -8.86 -5.69
C VAL A 272 16.14 -8.00 -4.64
N TYR A 273 15.39 -7.39 -3.71
CA TYR A 273 15.96 -6.56 -2.65
C TYR A 273 16.94 -7.34 -1.77
N LYS A 274 16.51 -8.49 -1.25
CA LYS A 274 17.33 -9.32 -0.36
C LYS A 274 18.60 -9.84 -1.02
N THR A 275 18.51 -10.23 -2.29
CA THR A 275 19.64 -10.85 -3.00
C THR A 275 20.64 -9.84 -3.55
N LYS A 276 20.19 -8.65 -3.99
CA LYS A 276 21.06 -7.67 -4.68
C LYS A 276 21.39 -6.44 -3.84
N TYR A 277 20.49 -5.99 -2.96
CA TYR A 277 20.55 -4.66 -2.36
C TYR A 277 20.66 -4.66 -0.83
N GLN A 278 20.09 -5.64 -0.14
CA GLN A 278 20.01 -5.60 1.32
C GLN A 278 21.38 -5.54 2.01
N VAL A 279 22.40 -6.24 1.47
CA VAL A 279 23.76 -6.23 2.02
C VAL A 279 24.41 -4.84 1.89
N SER A 280 24.28 -4.19 0.73
CA SER A 280 24.91 -2.90 0.46
C SER A 280 24.13 -1.73 1.04
N GLN A 281 22.79 -1.78 0.98
CA GLN A 281 21.91 -0.69 1.39
C GLN A 281 21.47 -0.78 2.85
N LYS A 282 21.50 -1.98 3.45
CA LYS A 282 21.13 -2.27 4.85
C LYS A 282 19.71 -1.82 5.23
N GLY A 283 18.80 -1.74 4.27
CA GLY A 283 17.40 -1.44 4.53
C GLY A 283 16.54 -2.67 4.81
N LEU A 284 15.27 -2.41 5.11
CA LEU A 284 14.22 -3.37 5.34
C LEU A 284 13.13 -3.22 4.27
N ILE A 285 12.50 -4.34 3.92
CA ILE A 285 11.37 -4.37 2.99
C ILE A 285 10.24 -5.20 3.59
N GLY A 286 9.01 -4.68 3.50
CA GLY A 286 7.81 -5.32 4.01
C GLY A 286 6.57 -5.02 3.16
N ILE A 287 5.41 -5.37 3.72
CA ILE A 287 4.08 -5.12 3.13
C ILE A 287 3.22 -4.41 4.18
N THR A 288 2.48 -3.40 3.76
CA THR A 288 1.49 -2.70 4.60
C THR A 288 0.15 -3.39 4.43
N LEU A 289 -0.36 -3.99 5.50
CA LEU A 289 -1.67 -4.63 5.56
C LEU A 289 -2.61 -3.79 6.42
N VAL A 290 -3.82 -3.56 5.93
CA VAL A 290 -4.88 -2.89 6.69
C VAL A 290 -5.66 -3.95 7.45
N ALA A 291 -5.90 -3.73 8.74
CA ALA A 291 -6.73 -4.59 9.56
C ALA A 291 -7.72 -3.75 10.35
N ASN A 292 -8.98 -4.17 10.36
CA ASN A 292 -9.97 -3.67 11.30
C ASN A 292 -9.94 -4.52 12.56
N TRP A 293 -10.24 -3.88 13.69
CA TRP A 293 -10.54 -4.62 14.90
C TRP A 293 -12.00 -5.06 14.89
N TYR A 294 -12.24 -6.35 15.18
CA TYR A 294 -13.58 -6.93 15.24
C TYR A 294 -13.90 -7.32 16.68
N LEU A 295 -15.12 -7.02 17.11
CA LEU A 295 -15.68 -7.49 18.39
C LEU A 295 -16.83 -8.46 18.12
N PRO A 296 -16.96 -9.52 18.94
CA PRO A 296 -18.08 -10.44 18.78
C PRO A 296 -19.40 -9.75 19.10
N PHE A 297 -20.45 -10.07 18.35
CA PHE A 297 -21.78 -9.51 18.58
C PHE A 297 -22.36 -9.91 19.95
N SER A 298 -22.07 -11.13 20.40
CA SER A 298 -22.42 -11.65 21.73
C SER A 298 -21.33 -12.55 22.31
N ASN A 299 -21.45 -12.91 23.59
CA ASN A 299 -20.51 -13.80 24.28
C ASN A 299 -20.67 -15.29 23.90
N THR A 300 -21.34 -15.61 22.79
CA THR A 300 -21.43 -16.98 22.30
C THR A 300 -20.12 -17.45 21.67
N LYS A 301 -19.89 -18.77 21.68
CA LYS A 301 -18.75 -19.36 20.98
C LYS A 301 -18.82 -19.16 19.46
N ALA A 302 -20.03 -19.11 18.90
CA ALA A 302 -20.25 -18.88 17.47
C ALA A 302 -19.77 -17.49 17.06
N ASP A 303 -20.18 -16.45 17.79
CA ASP A 303 -19.80 -15.07 17.46
C ASP A 303 -18.30 -14.82 17.61
N ARG A 304 -17.65 -15.40 18.63
CA ARG A 304 -16.19 -15.34 18.75
C ARG A 304 -15.48 -15.97 17.54
N LYS A 305 -15.98 -17.10 17.05
CA LYS A 305 -15.43 -17.76 15.85
C LYS A 305 -15.70 -16.93 14.58
N GLU A 306 -16.82 -16.22 14.48
CA GLU A 306 -17.06 -15.28 13.38
C GLU A 306 -16.12 -14.08 13.43
N THR A 307 -15.78 -13.58 14.62
CA THR A 307 -14.76 -12.54 14.80
C THR A 307 -13.39 -13.00 14.29
N GLU A 308 -12.96 -14.22 14.64
CA GLU A 308 -11.72 -14.81 14.13
C GLU A 308 -11.73 -14.89 12.60
N ARG A 309 -12.82 -15.40 12.00
CA ARG A 309 -12.97 -15.44 10.53
C ARG A 309 -12.93 -14.07 9.87
N ALA A 310 -13.50 -13.05 10.51
CA ALA A 310 -13.47 -11.69 9.97
C ALA A 310 -12.05 -11.11 9.96
N ILE A 311 -11.26 -11.41 11.00
CA ILE A 311 -9.83 -11.06 11.06
C ILE A 311 -9.06 -11.83 9.99
N ASP A 312 -9.23 -13.15 9.90
CA ASP A 312 -8.56 -13.99 8.89
C ASP A 312 -8.88 -13.51 7.46
N PHE A 313 -10.14 -13.13 7.18
CA PHE A 313 -10.54 -12.67 5.86
C PHE A 313 -9.93 -11.31 5.48
N MET A 314 -9.68 -10.43 6.47
CA MET A 314 -9.16 -9.08 6.22
C MET A 314 -7.64 -8.98 6.28
N PHE A 315 -7.01 -9.72 7.20
CA PHE A 315 -5.58 -9.61 7.51
C PHE A 315 -4.78 -10.89 7.24
N GLY A 316 -5.42 -12.06 7.32
CA GLY A 316 -4.77 -13.38 7.30
C GLY A 316 -4.25 -13.85 5.94
#